data_AF-A0A955Y8M0-F1
#
_entry.id   AF-A0A955Y8M0-F1
#
_cell.length_a   1.000
_cell.length_b   1.000
_cell.length_c   1.000
_cell.angle_alpha   90.00
_cell.angle_beta   90.00
_cell.angle_gamma   90.00
#
_symmetry.space_group_name_H-M   'P 1'
#
loop_
_entity.id
_entity.type
_entity.pdbx_description
1 polymer ?
#
loop_
_entity_poly.entity_id
_entity_poly.type
_entity_poly.pdbx_seq_one_letter_code
_entity_poly.pdbx_strand_id
1 'polypeptide(L)' 'MDNVLIVVEDLERMTAFFKALGLVVEGEARVGGPDVGGLIGLPDPDATLVVLRSPDGGVG' A
#
# COMPACT_ATOMS: atom_id res chain seq x y z
N MET A 1 -6.88 -12.68 -6.36
CA MET A 1 -6.64 -11.72 -5.26
C MET A 1 -5.48 -10.89 -5.74
N ASP A 2 -5.73 -9.62 -6.04
CA ASP A 2 -4.78 -8.79 -6.79
C ASP A 2 -3.70 -8.17 -5.89
N ASN A 3 -3.99 -8.00 -4.59
CA ASN A 3 -3.09 -7.44 -3.60
C ASN A 3 -3.49 -7.79 -2.16
N VAL A 4 -2.55 -7.59 -1.22
CA VAL A 4 -2.79 -7.60 0.23
C VAL A 4 -2.38 -6.24 0.78
N LEU A 5 -3.25 -5.62 1.58
CA LEU A 5 -2.96 -4.35 2.26
C LEU A 5 -2.47 -4.60 3.69
N ILE A 6 -1.43 -3.88 4.09
CA ILE A 6 -0.88 -3.91 5.45
C ILE A 6 -0.89 -2.48 5.98
N VAL A 7 -1.62 -2.25 7.07
CA VAL A 7 -1.61 -0.96 7.76
C VAL A 7 -0.43 -0.94 8.72
N VAL A 8 0.40 0.10 8.61
CA VAL A 8 1.65 0.25 9.36
C VAL A 8 1.73 1.64 9.95
N GLU A 9 2.43 1.76 11.07
CA GLU A 9 2.68 3.05 11.71
C GLU A 9 3.77 3.85 10.98
N ASP A 10 4.79 3.16 10.45
CA ASP A 10 5.94 3.76 9.76
C ASP A 10 6.08 3.16 8.36
N LEU A 11 5.62 3.93 7.36
CA LEU A 11 5.59 3.51 5.97
C LEU A 11 7.01 3.39 5.37
N GLU A 12 7.92 4.27 5.75
CA GLU A 12 9.30 4.28 5.23
C GLU A 12 10.06 3.06 5.73
N ARG A 13 10.00 2.79 7.05
CA ARG A 13 10.66 1.64 7.65
C ARG A 13 10.13 0.33 7.10
N MET A 14 8.81 0.21 6.92
CA MET A 14 8.21 -1.01 6.37
C MET A 14 8.51 -1.18 4.89
N THR A 15 8.53 -0.09 4.12
CA THR A 15 8.97 -0.12 2.72
C THR A 15 10.42 -0.61 2.62
N ALA A 16 11.33 -0.09 3.45
CA ALA A 16 12.72 -0.52 3.48
C ALA A 16 12.86 -2.02 3.83
N PHE A 17 12.08 -2.50 4.80
CA PHE A 17 12.04 -3.92 5.18
C PHE A 17 11.64 -4.81 3.99
N PHE A 18 10.53 -4.51 3.30
CA PHE A 18 10.09 -5.33 2.18
C PHE A 18 10.99 -5.23 0.94
N LYS A 19 11.64 -4.08 0.72
CA LYS A 19 12.69 -3.96 -0.29
C LYS A 19 13.88 -4.89 -0.01
N ALA A 20 14.27 -5.03 1.26
CA ALA A 20 15.32 -5.98 1.65
C ALA A 20 14.92 -7.44 1.43
N LEU A 21 13.61 -7.74 1.41
CA LEU A 21 13.07 -9.06 1.03
C LEU A 21 12.95 -9.27 -0.49
N GLY A 22 13.33 -8.28 -1.30
CA GLY A 22 13.36 -8.37 -2.77
C GLY A 22 12.14 -7.79 -3.47
N LEU A 23 11.18 -7.19 -2.75
CA LEU A 23 10.07 -6.48 -3.39
C LEU A 23 10.53 -5.14 -3.97
N VAL A 24 9.86 -4.70 -5.03
CA VAL A 24 10.17 -3.45 -5.73
C VAL A 24 9.02 -2.47 -5.53
N VAL A 25 9.36 -1.20 -5.28
CA VAL A 25 8.38 -0.11 -5.24
C VAL A 25 7.83 0.12 -6.63
N GLU A 26 6.53 -0.05 -6.79
CA GLU A 26 5.79 0.22 -8.01
C GLU A 26 5.32 1.68 -8.06
N GLY A 27 4.90 2.23 -6.92
CA GLY A 27 4.47 3.62 -6.83
C GLY A 27 4.05 4.02 -5.43
N GLU A 28 3.79 5.31 -5.26
CA GLU A 28 3.28 5.90 -4.03
C GLU A 28 2.06 6.76 -4.36
N ALA A 29 1.07 6.74 -3.49
CA ALA A 29 -0.13 7.56 -3.62
C ALA A 29 -0.63 8.00 -2.26
N ARG A 30 -1.14 9.24 -2.18
CA ARG A 30 -1.99 9.69 -1.08
C ARG A 30 -3.45 9.46 -1.50
N VAL A 31 -4.20 8.74 -0.68
CA VAL A 31 -5.61 8.44 -0.91
C VAL A 31 -6.42 8.85 0.31
N GLY A 32 -7.61 9.36 0.06
CA GLY A 32 -8.46 9.80 1.15
C GLY A 32 -9.75 10.44 0.66
N GLY A 33 -10.45 11.06 1.59
CA GLY A 33 -11.69 11.78 1.33
C GLY A 33 -12.93 10.87 1.29
N PRO A 34 -14.09 11.45 0.94
CA PRO A 34 -15.40 10.83 1.16
C PRO A 34 -15.64 9.58 0.33
N ASP A 35 -15.12 9.52 -0.91
CA ASP A 35 -15.29 8.35 -1.78
C ASP A 35 -14.52 7.14 -1.24
N VAL A 36 -13.28 7.36 -0.78
CA VAL A 36 -12.47 6.32 -0.13
C VAL A 36 -13.09 5.91 1.19
N GLY A 37 -13.56 6.89 1.99
CA GLY A 37 -14.24 6.65 3.25
C GLY A 37 -15.51 5.82 3.10
N GLY A 38 -16.31 6.08 2.06
CA GLY A 38 -17.50 5.30 1.71
C GLY A 38 -17.18 3.85 1.33
N LEU A 39 -16.06 3.62 0.63
CA LEU A 39 -15.64 2.28 0.23
C LEU A 39 -15.18 1.41 1.41
N ILE A 40 -14.49 1.99 2.39
CA ILE A 40 -13.89 1.25 3.52
C ILE A 40 -14.66 1.41 4.84
N GLY A 41 -15.73 2.19 4.87
CA GLY A 41 -16.55 2.43 6.06
C GLY A 41 -15.88 3.30 7.13
N LEU A 42 -14.92 4.15 6.74
CA LEU A 42 -14.22 5.07 7.65
C LEU A 42 -14.60 6.53 7.34
N PRO A 43 -14.77 7.38 8.36
CA PRO A 43 -15.02 8.80 8.14
C PRO A 43 -13.72 9.51 7.72
N ASP A 44 -13.76 10.15 6.55
CA ASP A 44 -12.71 11.02 6.00
C ASP A 44 -11.27 10.48 6.15
N PRO A 45 -10.96 9.30 5.59
CA PRO A 45 -9.63 8.73 5.69
C PRO A 45 -8.61 9.61 4.97
N ASP A 46 -7.38 9.61 5.48
CA ASP A 46 -6.23 10.26 4.87
C ASP A 46 -5.01 9.36 5.05
N ALA A 47 -4.65 8.64 3.99
CA ALA A 47 -3.62 7.61 4.03
C ALA A 47 -2.60 7.81 2.92
N THR A 48 -1.34 7.47 3.20
CA THR A 48 -0.29 7.33 2.21
C THR A 48 -0.01 5.85 2.00
N LEU A 49 0.07 5.41 0.75
CA LEU A 49 0.30 4.03 0.37
C LEU A 49 1.55 3.94 -0.50
N VAL A 50 2.36 2.92 -0.24
CA VAL A 50 3.39 2.44 -1.16
C VAL A 50 2.93 1.10 -1.72
N VAL A 51 2.85 1.01 -3.04
CA VAL A 51 2.55 -0.24 -3.74
C VAL A 51 3.86 -0.96 -3.99
N LEU A 52 3.92 -2.22 -3.55
CA LEU A 52 5.08 -3.08 -3.73
C LEU A 52 4.70 -4.25 -4.63
N ARG A 53 5.57 -4.57 -5.58
CA ARG A 53 5.43 -5.72 -6.47
C ARG A 53 6.45 -6.79 -6.11
N SER A 54 6.04 -8.06 -6.21
CA SER A 54 6.99 -9.16 -6.16
C SER A 54 7.96 -9.07 -7.35
N PRO A 55 9.22 -9.48 -7.18
CA PRO A 55 10.19 -9.46 -8.28
C PRO A 55 9.75 -10.32 -9.48
N ASP A 56 8.93 -11.35 -9.24
CA ASP A 56 8.43 -12.27 -10.26
C ASP A 56 7.16 -11.76 -10.96
N GLY A 57 6.68 -10.56 -10.60
CA GLY A 57 5.52 -9.91 -11.22
C GLY A 57 4.14 -10.43 -10.81
N GLY A 58 4.06 -11.60 -10.15
CA GLY A 58 2.80 -12.27 -9.81
C GLY A 58 2.07 -12.79 -11.04
N VAL A 59 1.51 -14.00 -10.97
CA VAL A 59 0.60 -14.51 -12.01
C VAL A 59 -0.74 -13.79 -11.88
N GLY A 60 -1.08 -12.98 -12.88
CA GLY A 60 -2.44 -12.45 -13.06
C GLY A 60 -3.43 -13.54 -13.45
#